data_AF-A0A8F5C0V3-F1
#
_entry.id   AF-A0A8F5C0V3-F1
#
_cell.length_a   1.000
_cell.length_b   1.000
_cell.length_c   1.000
_cell.angle_alpha   90.00
_cell.angle_beta   90.00
_cell.angle_gamma   90.00
#
_symmetry.space_group_name_H-M   'P 1'
#
loop_
_entity.id
_entity.type
_entity.pdbx_description
1 polymer ?
#
loop_
_entity_poly.entity_id
_entity_poly.type
_entity_poly.pdbx_seq_one_letter_code
_entity_poly.pdbx_strand_id
1 'polypeptide(L)'
;MITFTSVTNQTLIPALGPLYPTSQNVDYLPFLISLILISLASISLSFTIFYELRIISKLNRKILRFLLMTVGIILLGLSYYLHLIDNTIIITIGSCSQINCVPVITRVIPPPWYANLWPGVLIIGIIVLGIVILDWIWIRK
;
A
#
# COMPACT_ATOMS: atom_id res chain seq x y z
N MET A 1 14.56 -17.56 -24.06
CA MET A 1 15.05 -16.38 -23.33
C MET A 1 13.86 -15.46 -23.15
N ILE A 2 13.36 -15.31 -21.91
CA ILE A 2 12.19 -14.46 -21.61
C ILE A 2 12.75 -13.08 -21.27
N THR A 3 12.45 -12.08 -22.08
CA THR A 3 12.93 -10.72 -21.89
C THR A 3 11.86 -9.94 -21.14
N PHE A 4 12.15 -9.54 -19.90
CA PHE A 4 11.27 -8.66 -19.12
C PHE A 4 11.64 -7.22 -19.41
N THR A 5 10.85 -6.51 -20.19
CA THR A 5 11.00 -5.07 -20.38
C THR A 5 9.99 -4.33 -19.52
N SER A 6 10.47 -3.68 -18.46
CA SER A 6 9.72 -2.64 -17.76
C SER A 6 9.59 -1.45 -18.71
N VAL A 7 8.39 -1.24 -19.27
CA VAL A 7 8.10 -0.09 -20.13
C VAL A 7 7.39 0.94 -19.27
N THR A 8 8.15 1.93 -18.80
CA THR A 8 7.61 3.18 -18.24
C THR A 8 7.10 4.05 -19.38
N ASN A 9 5.79 4.30 -19.38
CA ASN A 9 5.08 5.34 -20.14
C ASN A 9 5.45 5.52 -21.61
N GLN A 10 4.68 4.90 -22.51
CA GLN A 10 4.33 5.55 -23.79
C GLN A 10 2.87 5.26 -24.17
N THR A 11 2.13 6.35 -24.30
CA THR A 11 0.78 6.48 -24.84
C THR A 11 0.69 5.86 -26.24
N LEU A 12 0.01 4.73 -26.38
CA LEU A 12 -0.49 4.23 -27.65
C LEU A 12 -1.83 3.55 -27.38
N ILE A 13 -2.90 4.25 -27.73
CA ILE A 13 -4.29 3.80 -27.71
C ILE A 13 -4.53 3.03 -29.02
N PRO A 14 -4.88 1.74 -29.00
CA PRO A 14 -5.69 1.16 -30.06
C PRO A 14 -7.14 1.06 -29.59
N ALA A 15 -8.02 1.58 -30.43
CA ALA A 15 -9.47 1.52 -30.29
C ALA A 15 -9.96 0.07 -30.14
N LEU A 16 -10.50 -0.26 -28.96
CA LEU A 16 -11.35 -1.43 -28.75
C LEU A 16 -12.70 -0.91 -28.23
N GLY A 17 -13.79 -1.36 -28.86
CA GLY A 17 -15.14 -0.82 -28.73
C GLY A 17 -15.75 -0.82 -27.32
N PRO A 18 -16.97 -0.27 -27.17
CA PRO A 18 -17.60 -0.10 -25.87
C PRO A 18 -18.03 -1.45 -25.30
N LEU A 19 -17.20 -2.02 -24.42
CA LEU A 19 -17.66 -3.01 -23.47
C LEU A 19 -18.48 -2.26 -22.41
N TYR A 20 -19.80 -2.30 -22.58
CA TYR A 20 -20.77 -1.91 -21.55
C TYR A 20 -20.40 -2.66 -20.25
N PRO A 21 -19.98 -1.98 -19.17
CA PRO A 21 -20.02 -2.60 -17.87
C PRO A 21 -21.50 -2.73 -17.52
N THR A 22 -22.00 -3.96 -17.46
CA THR A 22 -23.24 -4.24 -16.75
C THR A 22 -23.04 -3.75 -15.33
N SER A 23 -23.67 -2.61 -15.02
CA SER A 23 -23.79 -2.06 -13.68
C SER A 23 -24.58 -3.05 -12.83
N GLN A 24 -23.91 -4.10 -12.33
CA GLN A 24 -24.40 -4.78 -11.14
C GLN A 24 -24.33 -3.74 -10.04
N ASN A 25 -25.50 -3.18 -9.75
CA ASN A 25 -25.78 -2.40 -8.55
C ASN A 25 -25.68 -3.35 -7.35
N VAL A 26 -24.46 -3.79 -7.05
CA VAL A 26 -24.15 -4.45 -5.79
C VAL A 26 -24.25 -3.32 -4.77
N ASP A 27 -25.18 -3.42 -3.82
CA ASP A 27 -25.29 -2.44 -2.75
C ASP A 27 -23.98 -2.49 -1.94
N TYR A 28 -23.01 -1.66 -2.33
CA TYR A 28 -21.71 -1.55 -1.68
C TYR A 28 -21.83 -0.93 -0.29
N LEU A 29 -22.98 -0.32 0.01
CA LEU A 29 -23.27 0.41 1.24
C LEU A 29 -23.07 -0.45 2.52
N PRO A 30 -23.67 -1.65 2.65
CA PRO A 30 -23.39 -2.53 3.79
C PRO A 30 -21.93 -2.97 3.90
N PHE A 31 -21.25 -3.23 2.77
CA PHE A 31 -19.83 -3.59 2.77
C PHE A 31 -18.95 -2.43 3.24
N LEU A 32 -19.24 -1.21 2.78
CA LEU A 32 -18.53 0.01 3.16
C LEU A 32 -18.73 0.34 4.64
N ILE A 33 -19.95 0.20 5.16
CA ILE A 33 -20.25 0.38 6.58
C ILE A 33 -19.50 -0.65 7.43
N SER A 34 -19.50 -1.93 7.02
CA SER A 34 -18.75 -2.97 7.73
C SER A 34 -17.25 -2.68 7.74
N LEU A 35 -16.69 -2.25 6.60
CA LEU A 35 -15.28 -1.87 6.48
C LEU A 35 -14.92 -0.69 7.39
N ILE A 36 -15.77 0.34 7.45
CA ILE A 36 -15.60 1.49 8.35
C ILE A 36 -15.64 1.04 9.81
N LEU A 37 -16.61 0.21 10.19
CA LEU A 37 -16.74 -0.26 11.57
C LEU A 37 -15.55 -1.14 12.00
N ILE A 38 -15.08 -2.03 11.13
CA ILE A 38 -13.91 -2.86 11.39
C ILE A 38 -12.66 -1.98 11.50
N SER A 39 -12.50 -0.99 10.61
CA SER A 39 -11.44 0.01 10.70
C SER A 39 -11.48 0.77 12.03
N LEU A 40 -12.66 1.27 12.42
CA LEU A 40 -12.84 2.02 13.66
C LEU A 40 -12.54 1.17 14.90
N ALA A 41 -13.01 -0.08 14.90
CA ALA A 41 -12.75 -1.04 15.96
C ALA A 41 -11.26 -1.40 16.03
N SER A 42 -10.60 -1.59 14.89
CA SER A 42 -9.16 -1.87 14.81
C SER A 42 -8.34 -0.69 15.34
N ILE A 43 -8.70 0.54 14.99
CA ILE A 43 -8.08 1.76 15.50
C ILE A 43 -8.26 1.85 17.02
N SER A 44 -9.49 1.68 17.52
CA SER A 44 -9.78 1.72 18.97
C SER A 44 -9.01 0.65 19.75
N LEU A 45 -8.95 -0.58 19.22
CA LEU A 45 -8.17 -1.67 19.78
C LEU A 45 -6.67 -1.33 19.79
N SER A 46 -6.15 -0.77 18.69
CA SER A 46 -4.76 -0.36 18.57
C SER A 46 -4.42 0.71 19.62
N PHE A 47 -5.26 1.74 19.77
CA PHE A 47 -5.11 2.75 20.81
C PHE A 47 -5.16 2.17 22.23
N THR A 48 -6.05 1.20 22.47
CA THR A 48 -6.17 0.53 23.77
C THR A 48 -4.91 -0.28 24.08
N ILE A 49 -4.41 -1.05 23.11
CA ILE A 49 -3.16 -1.81 23.23
C ILE A 49 -1.97 -0.86 23.44
N PHE A 50 -1.89 0.25 22.70
CA PHE A 50 -0.86 1.26 22.89
C PHE A 50 -0.95 1.93 24.28
N TYR A 51 -2.15 2.17 24.78
CA TYR A 51 -2.37 2.79 26.09
C TYR A 51 -2.03 1.84 27.24
N GLU A 52 -2.44 0.58 27.14
CA GLU A 52 -2.07 -0.49 28.09
C GLU A 52 -0.57 -0.77 28.05
N LEU A 53 0.04 -0.84 26.86
CA LEU A 53 1.50 -0.89 26.70
C LEU A 53 2.17 0.32 27.34
N ARG A 54 1.57 1.52 27.25
CA ARG A 54 2.07 2.73 27.89
C ARG A 54 1.98 2.63 29.42
N ILE A 55 0.90 2.09 29.98
CA ILE A 55 0.73 1.85 31.42
C ILE A 55 1.75 0.83 31.92
N ILE A 56 1.95 -0.27 31.19
CA ILE A 56 2.94 -1.31 31.50
C ILE A 56 4.39 -0.77 31.32
N SER A 57 4.60 0.17 30.39
CA SER A 57 5.90 0.80 30.11
C SER A 57 6.42 1.77 31.19
N LYS A 58 5.72 1.89 32.33
CA LYS A 58 6.29 2.48 33.55
C LYS A 58 7.67 1.89 33.89
N LEU A 59 7.99 0.71 33.36
CA LEU A 59 9.25 0.01 33.63
C LEU A 59 10.47 0.49 32.81
N ASN A 60 10.34 1.22 31.68
CA ASN A 60 11.47 1.97 31.10
C ASN A 60 11.05 2.83 29.90
N ARG A 61 10.91 4.14 30.10
CA ARG A 61 10.62 5.15 29.05
C ARG A 61 11.58 5.07 27.85
N LYS A 62 12.79 4.54 28.05
CA LYS A 62 13.80 4.30 27.01
C LYS A 62 13.40 3.16 26.06
N ILE A 63 12.85 2.06 26.58
CA ILE A 63 12.47 0.88 25.79
C ILE A 63 11.26 1.21 24.92
N LEU A 64 10.27 1.94 25.45
CA LEU A 64 9.10 2.37 24.68
C LEU A 64 9.50 3.23 23.47
N ARG A 65 10.45 4.15 23.64
CA ARG A 65 10.98 4.98 22.54
C ARG A 65 11.64 4.13 21.46
N PHE A 66 12.45 3.16 21.89
CA PHE A 66 13.12 2.26 20.95
C PHE A 66 12.10 1.44 20.15
N LEU A 67 11.06 0.93 20.82
CA LEU A 67 9.98 0.18 20.17
C LEU A 67 9.21 1.06 19.18
N LEU A 68 8.80 2.27 19.57
CA LEU A 68 8.11 3.20 18.68
C LEU A 68 8.98 3.60 17.48
N MET A 69 10.28 3.79 17.67
CA MET A 69 11.23 4.07 16.59
C MET A 69 11.28 2.89 15.59
N THR A 70 11.41 1.67 16.09
CA THR A 70 11.40 0.45 15.26
C THR A 70 10.11 0.31 14.48
N VAL A 71 8.95 0.52 15.12
CA VAL A 71 7.64 0.48 14.45
C VAL A 71 7.54 1.54 13.35
N GLY A 72 8.01 2.77 13.61
CA GLY A 72 8.03 3.84 12.61
C GLY A 72 8.88 3.49 11.38
N ILE A 73 10.07 2.91 11.60
CA ILE A 73 10.96 2.47 10.50
C ILE A 73 10.30 1.35 9.67
N ILE A 74 9.67 0.37 10.33
CA ILE A 74 8.96 -0.71 9.65
C ILE A 74 7.81 -0.17 8.80
N LEU A 75 7.03 0.79 9.32
CA LEU A 75 5.94 1.42 8.58
C LEU A 75 6.44 2.19 7.35
N LEU A 76 7.55 2.91 7.46
CA LEU A 76 8.17 3.59 6.31
C LEU A 76 8.65 2.59 5.25
N GLY A 77 9.28 1.49 5.67
CA GLY A 77 9.69 0.41 4.76
C GLY A 77 8.50 -0.25 4.07
N LEU A 78 7.41 -0.50 4.81
CA LEU A 78 6.17 -1.05 4.25
C LEU A 78 5.52 -0.10 3.24
N SER A 79 5.47 1.19 3.56
CA SER A 79 4.96 2.20 2.62
C SER A 79 5.78 2.24 1.32
N TYR A 80 7.10 2.23 1.43
CA TYR A 80 7.99 2.17 0.26
C TYR A 80 7.75 0.90 -0.57
N TYR A 81 7.59 -0.25 0.08
CA TYR A 81 7.25 -1.51 -0.59
C TYR A 81 5.90 -1.44 -1.32
N LEU A 82 4.87 -0.90 -0.68
CA LEU A 82 3.54 -0.73 -1.28
C LEU A 82 3.59 0.23 -2.48
N HIS A 83 4.38 1.30 -2.39
CA HIS A 83 4.59 2.23 -3.50
C HIS A 83 5.25 1.55 -4.70
N LEU A 84 6.21 0.64 -4.47
CA LEU A 84 6.89 -0.09 -5.53
C LEU A 84 5.92 -0.96 -6.37
N ILE A 85 4.95 -1.60 -5.69
CA ILE A 85 3.99 -2.52 -6.31
C ILE A 85 2.72 -1.82 -6.83
N ASP A 86 2.58 -0.51 -6.63
CA ASP A 86 1.44 0.30 -7.11
C ASP A 86 1.47 0.54 -8.63
N ASN A 87 2.44 -0.06 -9.33
CA ASN A 87 2.60 0.07 -10.76
C ASN A 87 1.91 -1.07 -11.52
N THR A 88 1.15 -0.73 -12.56
CA THR A 88 0.53 -1.69 -13.47
C THR A 88 1.61 -2.45 -14.25
N ILE A 89 1.53 -3.79 -14.27
CA ILE A 89 2.46 -4.63 -15.04
C ILE A 89 1.80 -4.93 -16.40
N ILE A 90 2.47 -4.52 -17.49
CA ILE A 90 2.06 -4.85 -18.85
C ILE A 90 2.94 -6.00 -19.35
N ILE A 91 2.33 -7.16 -19.60
CA ILE A 91 3.03 -8.31 -20.16
C ILE A 91 2.66 -8.41 -21.64
N THR A 92 3.66 -8.25 -22.50
CA THR A 92 3.53 -8.37 -23.95
C THR A 92 4.12 -9.72 -24.38
N ILE A 93 3.26 -10.69 -24.70
CA ILE A 93 3.70 -11.99 -25.21
C ILE A 93 3.47 -12.00 -26.72
N GLY A 94 4.56 -11.89 -27.48
CA GLY A 94 4.58 -12.05 -28.92
C GLY A 94 5.77 -12.89 -29.33
N SER A 95 5.54 -13.95 -30.10
CA SER A 95 6.58 -14.74 -30.75
C SER A 95 6.54 -14.47 -32.25
N CYS A 96 7.56 -13.76 -32.76
CA CYS A 96 7.81 -13.68 -34.19
C CYS A 96 8.85 -14.74 -34.57
N SER A 97 8.40 -15.80 -35.23
CA SER A 97 9.29 -16.61 -36.08
C SER A 97 9.17 -16.07 -37.49
N GLN A 98 10.29 -15.97 -38.22
CA GLN A 98 10.54 -15.23 -39.47
C GLN A 98 9.47 -15.29 -40.59
N ILE A 99 8.42 -16.09 -40.46
CA ILE A 99 7.44 -16.41 -41.52
C ILE A 99 5.99 -16.27 -41.03
N ASN A 100 5.70 -16.31 -39.72
CA ASN A 100 4.34 -16.21 -39.17
C ASN A 100 4.33 -15.41 -37.86
N CYS A 101 3.64 -14.27 -37.86
CA CYS A 101 3.39 -13.50 -36.64
C CYS A 101 2.15 -14.04 -35.94
N VAL A 102 2.32 -14.60 -34.73
CA VAL A 102 1.20 -14.92 -33.83
C VAL A 102 0.70 -13.61 -33.20
N PRO A 103 -0.62 -13.40 -33.03
CA PRO A 103 -1.15 -12.17 -32.43
C PRO A 103 -0.52 -11.89 -31.06
N VAL A 104 -0.07 -10.65 -30.88
CA VAL A 104 0.48 -10.15 -29.62
C VAL A 104 -0.64 -10.13 -28.59
N ILE A 105 -0.53 -10.96 -27.56
CA ILE A 105 -1.44 -10.91 -26.41
C ILE A 105 -0.82 -9.96 -25.39
N THR A 106 -1.44 -8.79 -25.23
CA THR A 106 -1.14 -7.87 -24.13
C THR A 106 -2.03 -8.22 -22.95
N ARG A 107 -1.43 -8.63 -21.83
CA ARG A 107 -2.14 -8.80 -20.55
C ARG A 107 -1.75 -7.66 -19.62
N VAL A 108 -2.76 -6.90 -19.18
CA VAL A 108 -2.62 -5.86 -18.16
C VAL A 108 -2.96 -6.49 -16.81
N ILE A 109 -2.00 -6.50 -15.89
CA ILE A 109 -2.23 -6.92 -14.51
C ILE A 109 -2.33 -5.64 -13.68
N PRO A 110 -3.53 -5.28 -13.19
CA PRO A 110 -3.69 -4.12 -12.33
C PRO A 110 -2.96 -4.35 -10.99
N PRO A 111 -2.49 -3.26 -10.33
CA PRO A 111 -1.89 -3.38 -9.02
C PRO A 111 -2.90 -3.96 -8.01
N PRO A 112 -2.41 -4.65 -6.97
CA PRO A 112 -3.29 -5.14 -5.93
C PRO A 112 -3.96 -3.96 -5.21
N TRP A 113 -5.23 -4.13 -4.81
CA TRP A 113 -6.03 -3.06 -4.21
C TRP A 113 -5.41 -2.44 -2.95
N TYR A 114 -4.56 -3.18 -2.22
CA TYR A 114 -3.87 -2.70 -1.03
C TYR A 114 -2.62 -1.87 -1.33
N ALA A 115 -2.11 -1.87 -2.57
CA ALA A 115 -0.96 -1.04 -2.96
C ALA A 115 -1.26 0.45 -2.75
N ASN A 116 -2.48 0.88 -3.07
CA ASN A 116 -2.97 2.25 -2.91
C ASN A 116 -3.04 2.73 -1.42
N LEU A 117 -2.77 1.85 -0.45
CA LEU A 117 -2.67 2.23 0.97
C LEU A 117 -1.32 2.90 1.29
N TRP A 118 -0.35 2.87 0.37
CA TRP A 118 0.99 3.41 0.60
C TRP A 118 1.03 4.85 1.14
N PRO A 119 0.17 5.82 0.71
CA PRO A 119 0.21 7.18 1.24
C PRO A 119 -0.26 7.23 2.69
N GLY A 120 -1.28 6.44 3.04
CA GLY A 120 -1.80 6.36 4.40
C GLY A 120 -0.75 5.78 5.37
N VAL A 121 -0.10 4.68 4.97
CA VAL A 121 0.97 4.07 5.76
C VAL A 121 2.18 5.01 5.89
N LEU A 122 2.51 5.76 4.83
CA LEU A 122 3.57 6.78 4.86
C LEU A 122 3.31 7.84 5.93
N ILE A 123 2.11 8.43 5.90
CA ILE A 123 1.72 9.50 6.82
C ILE A 123 1.77 9.02 8.27
N ILE A 124 1.21 7.84 8.55
CA ILE A 124 1.24 7.25 9.89
C ILE A 124 2.69 7.00 10.34
N GLY A 125 3.53 6.45 9.46
CA GLY A 125 4.95 6.22 9.75
C GLY A 125 5.69 7.52 10.10
N ILE A 126 5.49 8.59 9.33
CA ILE A 126 6.08 9.91 9.58
C ILE A 126 5.60 10.50 10.91
N ILE A 127 4.30 10.41 11.21
CA ILE A 127 3.74 10.94 12.47
C ILE A 127 4.35 10.21 13.67
N VAL A 128 4.39 8.87 13.64
CA VAL A 128 4.96 8.06 14.72
C VAL A 128 6.43 8.41 14.93
N LEU A 129 7.21 8.51 13.85
CA LEU A 129 8.63 8.88 13.92
C LEU A 129 8.81 10.31 14.46
N GLY A 130 7.97 11.24 14.00
CA GLY A 130 7.97 12.63 14.43
C GLY A 130 7.72 12.80 15.92
N ILE A 131 6.73 12.08 16.48
CA ILE A 131 6.46 12.09 17.92
C ILE A 131 7.67 11.61 18.71
N VAL A 132 8.33 10.53 18.27
CA VAL A 132 9.53 9.99 18.94
C VAL A 132 10.69 10.98 18.90
N ILE A 133 10.92 11.62 17.75
CA ILE A 133 12.00 12.60 17.56
C ILE A 133 11.74 13.85 18.42
N LEU A 134 10.51 14.37 18.43
CA LEU A 134 10.14 15.54 19.25
C LEU A 134 10.28 15.23 20.75
N ASP A 135 9.82 14.06 21.20
CA ASP A 135 9.99 13.59 22.58
C ASP A 135 11.47 13.39 22.95
N TRP A 136 12.35 13.16 21.96
CA TRP A 136 13.80 13.11 22.20
C TRP A 136 14.43 14.50 22.29
N ILE A 137 14.02 15.44 21.44
CA ILE A 137 14.53 16.82 21.44
C ILE A 137 14.14 17.53 22.73
N TRP A 138 12.90 17.38 23.20
CA TRP A 138 12.42 18.06 24.39
C TRP A 138 13.24 17.66 25.63
N ILE A 139 13.57 16.38 25.80
CA ILE A 139 14.34 15.92 26.99
C ILE A 139 15.76 16.46 27.07
N ARG A 140 16.34 16.95 25.97
CA ARG A 140 17.67 17.57 26.00
C ARG A 140 17.64 19.06 26.34
N LYS A 141 16.46 19.67 26.43
CA LYS A 141 16.23 21.06 26.84
C LYS A 141 15.86 21.11 28.31
#